data_AF-A0A848GI54-F1
#
_entry.id   AF-A0A848GI54-F1
#
_cell.length_a   1.000
_cell.length_b   1.000
_cell.length_c   1.000
_cell.angle_alpha   90.00
_cell.angle_beta   90.00
_cell.angle_gamma   90.00
#
_symmetry.space_group_name_H-M   'P 1'
#
loop_
_entity.id
_entity.type
_entity.pdbx_description
1 polymer ?
#
loop_
_entity_poly.entity_id
_entity_poly.type
_entity_poly.pdbx_seq_one_letter_code
_entity_poly.pdbx_strand_id
1 'polypeptide(L)'
;MPNLWSTTSFSNSIGNLLLIKRKQEALLKRIHKLKNYQKAGMMVFVLAVLFFGFWMGNRRANRLYEDGYWTTGVIVERGTDYKGRLAFNYEFYVDGKKYHHQASGVGIRPESYQEFIGKSLPVLYNSKDPSENDMLLRPNDFSSHGRELPDSLFWILDCVEK
;
A
#
# COMPACT_ATOMS: atom_id res chain seq x y z
N MET A 1 68.60 -43.12 37.15
CA MET A 1 68.08 -41.85 37.69
C MET A 1 67.18 -41.24 36.62
N PRO A 2 65.84 -41.25 36.80
CA PRO A 2 64.93 -40.62 35.84
C PRO A 2 64.99 -39.08 35.96
N ASN A 3 65.20 -38.40 34.83
CA ASN A 3 65.28 -36.94 34.74
C ASN A 3 63.92 -36.30 35.07
N LEU A 4 63.88 -35.58 36.19
CA LEU A 4 62.72 -34.85 36.73
C LEU A 4 62.28 -33.61 35.93
N TRP A 5 62.83 -33.37 34.73
CA TRP A 5 62.63 -32.14 33.96
C TRP A 5 61.56 -32.23 32.85
N SER A 6 60.85 -33.35 32.68
CA SER A 6 59.87 -33.53 31.58
C SER A 6 58.41 -33.18 31.92
N THR A 7 58.06 -32.98 33.18
CA THR A 7 56.65 -32.82 33.61
C THR A 7 56.15 -31.37 33.55
N THR A 8 57.04 -30.38 33.63
CA THR A 8 56.67 -28.94 33.63
C THR A 8 56.28 -28.43 32.23
N SER A 9 56.92 -28.95 31.17
CA SER A 9 56.63 -28.55 29.78
C SER A 9 55.22 -28.97 29.33
N PHE A 10 54.77 -30.16 29.72
CA PHE A 10 53.45 -30.68 29.33
C PHE A 10 52.28 -29.91 29.98
N SER A 11 52.43 -29.53 31.25
CA SER A 11 51.41 -28.75 31.99
C SER A 11 51.15 -27.38 31.34
N ASN A 12 52.20 -26.68 30.91
CA ASN A 12 52.08 -25.37 30.27
C ASN A 12 51.38 -25.44 28.89
N SER A 13 51.57 -26.52 28.14
CA SER A 13 50.93 -26.73 26.84
C SER A 13 49.41 -26.90 26.95
N ILE A 14 48.94 -27.68 27.94
CA ILE A 14 47.51 -27.88 28.18
C ILE A 14 46.83 -26.59 28.61
N GLY A 15 47.48 -25.79 29.47
CA GLY A 15 46.98 -24.48 29.90
C GLY A 15 46.75 -23.52 28.74
N ASN A 16 47.71 -23.43 27.82
CA ASN A 16 47.62 -22.56 26.64
C ASN A 16 46.50 -23.00 25.67
N LEU A 17 46.35 -24.31 25.44
CA LEU A 17 45.29 -24.84 24.58
C LEU A 17 43.89 -24.52 25.13
N LEU A 18 43.70 -24.66 26.45
CA LEU A 18 42.42 -24.39 27.10
C LEU A 18 42.08 -22.88 27.06
N LEU A 19 43.09 -22.02 27.18
CA LEU A 19 42.93 -20.57 27.03
C LEU A 19 42.56 -20.17 25.60
N ILE A 20 43.15 -20.80 24.59
CA ILE A 20 42.81 -20.58 23.17
C ILE A 20 41.37 -21.01 22.89
N LYS A 21 40.93 -22.19 23.36
CA LYS A 21 39.55 -22.66 23.21
C LYS A 21 38.54 -21.69 23.85
N ARG A 22 38.79 -21.24 25.08
CA ARG A 22 37.95 -20.24 25.75
C ARG A 22 37.85 -18.93 24.98
N LYS A 23 38.96 -18.45 24.40
CA LYS A 23 38.96 -17.25 23.56
C LYS A 23 38.15 -17.46 22.27
N GLN A 24 38.30 -18.60 21.60
CA GLN A 24 37.53 -18.93 20.40
C GLN A 24 36.02 -18.99 20.68
N GLU A 25 35.60 -19.64 21.77
CA GLU A 25 34.19 -19.68 22.17
C GLU A 25 33.63 -18.29 22.48
N ALA A 26 34.40 -17.45 23.18
CA ALA A 26 34.01 -16.08 23.46
C ALA A 26 33.85 -15.24 22.18
N LEU A 27 34.75 -15.40 21.21
CA LEU A 27 34.67 -14.73 19.91
C LEU A 27 33.47 -15.22 19.10
N LEU A 28 33.21 -16.53 19.06
CA LEU A 28 32.05 -17.10 18.37
C LEU A 28 30.73 -16.57 18.98
N LYS A 29 30.63 -16.49 20.31
CA LYS A 29 29.48 -15.89 20.99
C LYS A 29 29.27 -14.42 20.62
N ARG A 30 30.35 -13.63 20.49
CA ARG A 30 30.26 -12.22 20.05
C ARG A 30 29.82 -12.11 18.60
N ILE A 31 30.36 -12.92 17.69
CA ILE A 31 29.97 -12.94 16.27
C ILE A 31 28.49 -13.32 16.14
N HIS A 32 28.03 -14.33 16.88
CA HIS A 32 26.61 -14.73 16.86
C HIS A 32 25.70 -13.60 17.37
N LYS A 33 26.07 -12.91 18.46
CA LYS A 33 25.33 -11.74 18.95
C LYS A 33 25.27 -10.61 17.90
N LEU A 34 26.39 -10.29 17.26
CA LEU A 34 26.44 -9.25 16.20
C LEU A 34 25.55 -9.61 15.01
N LYS A 35 25.56 -10.86 14.56
CA LYS A 35 24.66 -11.33 13.49
C LYS A 35 23.19 -11.17 13.88
N ASN A 36 22.83 -11.43 15.14
CA ASN A 36 21.46 -11.25 15.61
C ASN A 36 21.06 -9.77 15.67
N TYR A 37 21.95 -8.87 16.10
CA TYR A 37 21.69 -7.42 16.05
C TYR A 37 21.53 -6.90 14.62
N GLN A 38 22.36 -7.37 13.68
CA GLN A 38 22.22 -7.01 12.26
C GLN A 38 20.89 -7.48 11.69
N LYS A 39 20.47 -8.73 11.99
CA LYS A 39 19.17 -9.25 11.58
C LYS A 39 18.01 -8.44 12.16
N ALA A 40 18.06 -8.11 13.45
CA ALA A 40 17.04 -7.29 14.11
C ALA A 40 16.99 -5.88 13.49
N GLY A 41 18.14 -5.24 13.26
CA GLY A 41 18.21 -3.93 12.61
C GLY A 41 17.61 -3.94 11.20
N MET A 42 17.92 -4.97 10.40
CA MET A 42 17.35 -5.14 9.06
C MET A 42 15.83 -5.35 9.12
N MET A 43 15.34 -6.13 10.08
CA MET A 43 13.90 -6.36 10.26
C MET A 43 13.16 -5.06 10.62
N VAL A 44 13.71 -4.27 11.55
CA VAL A 44 13.15 -2.96 11.92
C VAL A 44 13.14 -2.00 10.72
N PHE A 45 14.21 -1.98 9.93
CA PHE A 45 14.27 -1.15 8.74
C PHE A 45 13.21 -1.52 7.71
N VAL A 46 13.02 -2.81 7.43
CA VAL A 46 11.97 -3.29 6.51
C VAL A 46 10.58 -2.89 7.00
N LEU A 47 10.30 -3.06 8.30
CA LEU A 47 9.01 -2.64 8.88
C LEU A 47 8.80 -1.13 8.78
N ALA A 48 9.84 -0.32 9.02
CA ALA A 48 9.75 1.12 8.90
C ALA A 48 9.45 1.57 7.45
N VAL A 49 10.09 0.96 6.45
CA VAL A 49 9.84 1.24 5.03
C VAL A 49 8.42 0.86 4.64
N LEU A 50 7.95 -0.32 5.06
CA LEU A 50 6.58 -0.76 4.78
C LEU A 50 5.55 0.17 5.45
N PHE A 51 5.79 0.57 6.69
CA PHE A 51 4.93 1.50 7.42
C PHE A 51 4.90 2.88 6.75
N PHE A 52 6.06 3.40 6.32
CA PHE A 52 6.16 4.68 5.63
C PHE A 52 5.44 4.66 4.27
N GLY A 53 5.61 3.58 3.49
CA GLY A 53 4.88 3.41 2.23
C GLY A 53 3.36 3.35 2.43
N PHE A 54 2.90 2.61 3.45
CA PHE A 54 1.48 2.53 3.80
C PHE A 54 0.91 3.89 4.23
N TRP A 55 1.63 4.63 5.09
CA TRP A 55 1.24 5.98 5.50
C TRP A 55 1.09 6.92 4.30
N MET A 56 2.06 6.93 3.38
CA MET A 56 2.00 7.80 2.20
C MET A 56 0.83 7.44 1.28
N GLY A 57 0.52 6.15 1.11
CA GLY A 57 -0.63 5.71 0.32
C GLY A 57 -1.96 6.25 0.86
N ASN A 58 -2.15 6.20 2.18
CA ASN A 58 -3.42 6.60 2.79
C ASN A 58 -3.68 8.12 2.71
N ARG A 59 -2.63 8.95 2.60
CA ARG A 59 -2.78 10.41 2.40
C ARG A 59 -3.35 10.79 1.04
N ARG A 60 -3.33 9.91 0.04
CA ARG A 60 -3.90 10.22 -1.28
C ARG A 60 -5.43 10.23 -1.25
N ALA A 61 -6.04 9.26 -0.58
CA ALA A 61 -7.49 9.18 -0.43
C ALA A 61 -8.08 10.38 0.32
N ASN A 62 -7.40 10.84 1.38
CA ASN A 62 -7.90 11.95 2.18
C ASN A 62 -7.82 13.32 1.47
N ARG A 63 -6.96 13.48 0.46
CA ARG A 63 -6.82 14.78 -0.24
C ARG A 63 -8.02 15.14 -1.11
N LEU A 64 -8.63 14.14 -1.75
CA LEU A 64 -9.91 14.34 -2.46
C LEU A 64 -11.06 14.68 -1.52
N TYR A 65 -10.96 14.26 -0.25
CA TYR A 65 -11.99 14.47 0.75
C TYR A 65 -12.04 15.90 1.27
N GLU A 66 -10.88 16.47 1.59
CA GLU A 66 -10.79 17.79 2.24
C GLU A 66 -10.82 18.94 1.23
N ASP A 67 -10.17 18.77 0.07
CA ASP A 67 -9.97 19.84 -0.92
C ASP A 67 -10.62 19.53 -2.29
N GLY A 68 -11.51 18.54 -2.36
CA GLY A 68 -12.11 18.08 -3.62
C GLY A 68 -13.05 19.09 -4.26
N TYR A 69 -12.86 19.36 -5.55
CA TYR A 69 -13.74 20.16 -6.38
C TYR A 69 -14.66 19.27 -7.22
N TRP A 70 -15.82 19.80 -7.60
CA TRP A 70 -16.84 19.08 -8.35
C TRP A 70 -16.84 19.50 -9.80
N THR A 71 -16.97 18.53 -10.67
CA THR A 71 -17.30 18.71 -12.08
C THR A 71 -18.21 17.57 -12.53
N THR A 72 -18.59 17.57 -13.79
CA THR A 72 -19.38 16.52 -14.39
C THR A 72 -18.52 15.76 -15.38
N GLY A 73 -18.47 14.44 -15.24
CA GLY A 73 -17.82 13.54 -16.19
C GLY A 73 -18.83 12.68 -16.91
N VAL A 74 -18.48 12.22 -18.11
CA VAL A 74 -19.29 11.32 -18.92
C VAL A 74 -18.63 9.95 -18.98
N ILE A 75 -19.39 8.90 -18.70
CA ILE A 75 -18.93 7.54 -18.89
C ILE A 75 -18.94 7.22 -20.38
N VAL A 76 -17.79 6.84 -20.91
CA VAL A 76 -17.61 6.61 -22.36
C VAL A 76 -17.77 5.16 -22.71
N GLU A 77 -17.18 4.27 -21.90
CA GLU A 77 -17.15 2.85 -22.20
C GLU A 77 -16.99 2.02 -20.93
N ARG A 78 -17.30 0.73 -21.07
CA ARG A 78 -17.01 -0.28 -20.06
C ARG A 78 -15.52 -0.57 -20.05
N GLY A 79 -14.93 -0.53 -18.86
CA GLY A 79 -13.59 -1.00 -18.57
C GLY A 79 -13.57 -2.27 -17.73
N THR A 80 -12.36 -2.75 -17.50
CA THR A 80 -12.07 -3.82 -16.56
C THR A 80 -10.91 -3.35 -15.69
N ASP A 81 -11.06 -3.46 -14.36
CA ASP A 81 -9.96 -3.12 -13.44
C ASP A 81 -8.87 -4.20 -13.45
N TYR A 82 -7.76 -3.94 -12.74
CA TYR A 82 -6.64 -4.90 -12.62
C TYR A 82 -7.01 -6.24 -11.96
N LYS A 83 -8.19 -6.34 -11.34
CA LYS A 83 -8.74 -7.55 -10.71
C LYS A 83 -9.78 -8.26 -11.59
N GLY A 84 -9.98 -7.82 -12.83
CA GLY A 84 -10.98 -8.40 -13.73
C GLY A 84 -12.42 -7.96 -13.41
N ARG A 85 -12.60 -6.94 -12.57
CA ARG A 85 -13.92 -6.45 -12.13
C ARG A 85 -14.43 -5.37 -13.07
N LEU A 86 -15.74 -5.13 -13.02
CA LEU A 86 -16.38 -4.05 -13.76
C LEU A 86 -15.72 -2.71 -13.39
N ALA A 87 -15.38 -1.95 -14.42
CA ALA A 87 -14.94 -0.57 -14.28
C ALA A 87 -15.59 0.28 -15.37
N PHE A 88 -15.55 1.60 -15.20
CA PHE A 88 -16.09 2.56 -16.14
C PHE A 88 -14.99 3.52 -16.55
N ASN A 89 -14.72 3.61 -17.85
CA ASN A 89 -13.83 4.63 -18.37
C ASN A 89 -14.67 5.88 -18.60
N TYR A 90 -14.20 7.01 -18.09
CA TYR A 90 -14.93 8.27 -18.14
C TYR A 90 -14.02 9.43 -18.51
N GLU A 91 -14.66 10.50 -18.95
CA GLU A 91 -14.02 11.71 -19.42
C GLU A 91 -14.63 12.93 -18.77
N PHE A 92 -13.81 13.91 -18.43
CA PHE A 92 -14.27 15.18 -17.89
C PHE A 92 -13.33 16.31 -18.30
N TYR A 93 -13.77 17.55 -18.08
CA TYR A 93 -13.04 18.75 -18.44
C TYR A 93 -12.77 19.62 -17.21
N VAL A 94 -11.55 20.14 -17.12
CA VAL A 94 -11.12 21.16 -16.15
C VAL A 94 -10.32 22.19 -16.93
N ASP A 95 -10.73 23.46 -16.87
CA ASP A 95 -10.08 24.57 -17.58
C ASP A 95 -9.86 24.32 -19.08
N GLY A 96 -10.85 23.71 -19.73
CA GLY A 96 -10.82 23.36 -21.16
C GLY A 96 -9.93 22.16 -21.52
N LYS A 97 -9.19 21.61 -20.55
CA LYS A 97 -8.38 20.39 -20.73
C LYS A 97 -9.21 19.16 -20.43
N LYS A 98 -9.15 18.18 -21.33
CA LYS A 98 -9.82 16.88 -21.21
C LYS A 98 -8.96 15.91 -20.38
N TYR A 99 -9.61 15.18 -19.48
CA TYR A 99 -9.02 14.13 -18.68
C TYR A 99 -9.74 12.81 -18.93
N HIS A 100 -8.99 11.71 -18.94
CA HIS A 100 -9.50 10.35 -19.09
C HIS A 100 -9.09 9.55 -17.86
N HIS A 101 -10.04 8.88 -17.23
CA HIS A 101 -9.76 8.04 -16.07
C HIS A 101 -10.70 6.84 -16.02
N GLN A 102 -10.42 5.94 -15.09
CA GLN A 102 -11.25 4.78 -14.81
C GLN A 102 -11.78 4.86 -13.38
N ALA A 103 -13.06 4.58 -13.20
CA ALA A 103 -13.71 4.42 -11.90
C ALA A 103 -14.09 2.96 -11.67
N SER A 104 -13.97 2.50 -10.42
CA SER A 104 -14.30 1.13 -10.05
C SER A 104 -15.82 0.94 -10.02
N GLY A 105 -16.33 -0.02 -10.79
CA GLY A 105 -17.74 -0.42 -10.75
C GLY A 105 -18.05 -1.45 -9.67
N VAL A 106 -17.22 -1.58 -8.63
CA VAL A 106 -17.44 -2.55 -7.54
C VAL A 106 -18.79 -2.27 -6.86
N GLY A 107 -19.66 -3.27 -6.78
CA GLY A 107 -21.00 -3.14 -6.21
C GLY A 107 -22.05 -2.63 -7.20
N ILE A 108 -21.69 -2.36 -8.46
CA ILE A 108 -22.65 -2.22 -9.55
C ILE A 108 -22.84 -3.59 -10.18
N ARG A 109 -24.11 -3.99 -10.39
CA ARG A 109 -24.46 -5.25 -11.03
C ARG A 109 -23.84 -5.31 -12.44
N PRO A 110 -23.09 -6.37 -12.79
CA PRO A 110 -22.46 -6.49 -14.09
C PRO A 110 -23.41 -6.32 -15.27
N GLU A 111 -24.66 -6.75 -15.15
CA GLU A 111 -25.73 -6.63 -16.15
C GLU A 111 -26.25 -5.21 -16.37
N SER A 112 -26.15 -4.32 -15.37
CA SER A 112 -26.66 -2.94 -15.44
C SER A 112 -25.67 -1.94 -16.05
N TYR A 113 -24.47 -2.37 -16.43
CA TYR A 113 -23.41 -1.45 -16.89
C TYR A 113 -23.83 -0.59 -18.10
N GLN A 114 -24.72 -1.09 -18.95
CA GLN A 114 -25.16 -0.38 -20.15
C GLN A 114 -25.93 0.90 -19.81
N GLU A 115 -26.62 0.93 -18.67
CA GLU A 115 -27.39 2.08 -18.20
C GLU A 115 -26.50 3.29 -17.87
N PHE A 116 -25.22 3.03 -17.59
CA PHE A 116 -24.22 4.05 -17.26
C PHE A 116 -23.55 4.65 -18.49
N ILE A 117 -23.51 3.96 -19.63
CA ILE A 117 -22.79 4.45 -20.81
C ILE A 117 -23.46 5.71 -21.36
N GLY A 118 -22.67 6.77 -21.56
CA GLY A 118 -23.12 8.08 -21.99
C GLY A 118 -23.77 8.92 -20.87
N LYS A 119 -23.89 8.41 -19.64
CA LYS A 119 -24.42 9.18 -18.52
C LYS A 119 -23.38 10.15 -17.99
N SER A 120 -23.88 11.31 -17.59
CA SER A 120 -23.13 12.33 -16.88
C SER A 120 -23.26 12.09 -15.38
N LEU A 121 -22.13 11.94 -14.69
CA LEU A 121 -22.09 11.74 -13.24
C LEU A 121 -21.10 12.72 -12.60
N PRO A 122 -21.30 13.05 -11.31
CA PRO A 122 -20.37 13.90 -10.58
C PRO A 122 -18.99 13.27 -10.49
N VAL A 123 -17.97 14.08 -10.77
CA VAL A 123 -16.56 13.74 -10.60
C VAL A 123 -15.96 14.68 -9.56
N LEU A 124 -15.33 14.08 -8.56
CA LEU A 124 -14.48 14.78 -7.61
C LEU A 124 -13.06 14.81 -8.17
N TYR A 125 -12.40 15.96 -8.09
CA TYR A 125 -11.01 16.08 -8.49
C TYR A 125 -10.25 17.04 -7.59
N ASN A 126 -8.93 16.85 -7.52
CA ASN A 126 -8.03 17.76 -6.84
C ASN A 126 -7.70 18.96 -7.77
N SER A 127 -7.99 20.19 -7.36
CA SER A 127 -7.75 21.37 -8.21
C SER A 127 -6.27 21.62 -8.52
N LYS A 128 -5.36 21.17 -7.66
CA LYS A 128 -3.90 21.28 -7.89
C LYS A 128 -3.39 20.22 -8.86
N ASP A 129 -4.04 19.06 -8.88
CA ASP A 129 -3.71 17.95 -9.78
C ASP A 129 -4.99 17.20 -10.18
N PRO A 130 -5.69 17.62 -11.26
CA PRO A 130 -6.92 16.97 -11.68
C PRO A 130 -6.73 15.52 -12.15
N SER A 131 -5.50 15.02 -12.30
CA SER A 131 -5.26 13.60 -12.52
C SER A 131 -5.57 12.74 -11.29
N GLU A 132 -5.63 13.34 -10.11
CA GLU A 132 -6.25 12.76 -8.92
C GLU A 132 -7.74 13.09 -8.94
N ASN A 133 -8.55 12.10 -9.33
CA ASN A 133 -9.99 12.23 -9.45
C ASN A 133 -10.69 10.91 -9.10
N ASP A 134 -11.98 11.01 -8.78
CA ASP A 134 -12.87 9.86 -8.61
C ASP A 134 -14.29 10.22 -9.08
N MET A 135 -14.99 9.25 -9.67
CA MET A 135 -16.36 9.43 -10.14
C MET A 135 -17.33 8.82 -9.12
N LEU A 136 -18.35 9.58 -8.73
CA LEU A 136 -19.35 9.14 -7.77
C LEU A 136 -20.38 8.26 -8.47
N LEU A 137 -20.16 6.94 -8.39
CA LEU A 137 -20.97 5.93 -9.08
C LEU A 137 -22.05 5.31 -8.20
N ARG A 138 -21.87 5.32 -6.89
CA ARG A 138 -22.72 4.61 -5.92
C ARG A 138 -23.20 5.56 -4.84
N PRO A 139 -24.36 5.27 -4.21
CA PRO A 139 -24.85 6.07 -3.08
C PRO A 139 -23.81 6.22 -1.96
N ASN A 140 -23.05 5.15 -1.68
CA ASN A 140 -22.00 5.17 -0.66
C ASN A 140 -20.83 6.11 -1.01
N ASP A 141 -20.60 6.39 -2.29
CA ASP A 141 -19.56 7.33 -2.68
C ASP A 141 -19.99 8.75 -2.25
N PHE A 142 -21.24 9.14 -2.49
CA PHE A 142 -21.80 10.42 -2.04
C PHE A 142 -21.76 10.57 -0.52
N SER A 143 -22.28 9.56 0.21
CA SER A 143 -22.35 9.62 1.67
C SER A 143 -20.96 9.61 2.32
N SER A 144 -19.99 8.91 1.72
CA SER A 144 -18.61 8.96 2.19
C SER A 144 -18.12 10.40 2.21
N HIS A 145 -18.37 11.18 1.14
CA HIS A 145 -18.03 12.60 1.02
C HIS A 145 -18.99 13.56 1.76
N GLY A 146 -19.83 13.07 2.67
CA GLY A 146 -20.76 13.90 3.44
C GLY A 146 -21.83 14.56 2.58
N ARG A 147 -22.21 13.93 1.47
CA ARG A 147 -23.22 14.44 0.52
C ARG A 147 -24.38 13.48 0.38
N GLU A 148 -25.52 14.05 0.06
CA GLU A 148 -26.71 13.29 -0.33
C GLU A 148 -26.65 12.94 -1.81
N LEU A 149 -27.22 11.80 -2.17
CA LEU A 149 -27.43 11.41 -3.56
C LEU A 149 -28.49 12.34 -4.16
N PRO A 150 -28.20 13.07 -5.26
CA PRO A 150 -29.20 13.90 -5.92
C PRO A 150 -30.35 13.06 -6.50
N ASP A 151 -31.58 13.60 -6.48
CA ASP A 151 -32.77 12.93 -7.02
C ASP A 151 -32.61 12.49 -8.49
N SER A 152 -31.88 13.26 -9.29
CA SER A 152 -31.58 12.94 -10.70
C SER A 152 -30.74 11.67 -10.88
N LEU A 153 -30.14 11.17 -9.80
CA LEU A 153 -29.28 9.99 -9.76
C LEU A 153 -29.93 8.81 -9.03
N PHE A 154 -31.20 8.88 -8.65
CA PHE A 154 -31.88 7.78 -7.93
C PHE A 154 -31.97 6.49 -8.73
N TRP A 155 -31.92 6.54 -10.06
CA TRP A 155 -31.86 5.34 -10.92
C TRP A 155 -30.64 4.45 -10.62
N ILE A 156 -29.57 5.00 -10.03
CA ILE A 156 -28.38 4.23 -9.62
C ILE A 156 -28.77 3.15 -8.59
N LEU A 157 -29.79 3.39 -7.77
CA LEU A 157 -30.21 2.45 -6.73
C LEU A 157 -30.66 1.10 -7.30
N ASP A 158 -31.22 1.09 -8.51
CA ASP A 158 -31.64 -0.16 -9.17
C ASP A 158 -30.46 -0.95 -9.75
N CYS A 159 -29.35 -0.27 -10.01
CA CYS A 159 -28.13 -0.83 -10.60
C CYS A 159 -27.15 -1.40 -9.56
N VAL A 160 -27.32 -1.09 -8.28
CA VAL A 160 -26.39 -1.46 -7.21
C VAL A 160 -26.78 -2.82 -6.60
N GLU A 161 -25.77 -3.59 -6.21
CA GLU A 161 -25.92 -4.84 -5.46
C GLU A 161 -26.46 -4.53 -4.06
N LYS A 162 -27.43 -5.31 -3.59
CA LYS A 162 -28.02 -5.14 -2.25
C LYS A 162 -27.09 -5.67 -1.16
#